data_AF-A0A933SP95-F1
#
_entry.id   AF-A0A933SP95-F1
#
_cell.length_a   1.000
_cell.length_b   1.000
_cell.length_c   1.000
_cell.angle_alpha   90.00
_cell.angle_beta   90.00
_cell.angle_gamma   90.00
#
_symmetry.space_group_name_H-M   'P 1'
#
loop_
_entity.id
_entity.type
_entity.pdbx_description
1 polymer ?
#
loop_
_entity_poly.entity_id
_entity_poly.type
_entity_poly.pdbx_seq_one_letter_code
_entity_poly.pdbx_strand_id
1 'polypeptide(L)'
;MPNLSHDVSTIRARAGLKDMKLENKLPTIEGTIMVDPEALKGQTVLLIEDLYQSGVSTNYVAMRMLEAGAEKVFGLACEKTCRNDDNIPRVQNDC
;
A
#
# COMPACT_ATOMS: atom_id res chain seq x y z
N MET A 1 -14.62 -12.92 1.97
CA MET A 1 -14.65 -11.59 1.33
C MET A 1 -14.20 -11.78 -0.12
N PRO A 2 -14.88 -11.19 -1.12
CA PRO A 2 -14.48 -11.30 -2.52
C PRO A 2 -13.12 -10.61 -2.75
N ASN A 3 -12.41 -11.01 -3.80
CA ASN A 3 -11.19 -10.32 -4.23
C ASN A 3 -11.56 -9.09 -5.07
N LEU A 4 -11.21 -7.90 -4.57
CA LEU A 4 -11.47 -6.59 -5.17
C LEU A 4 -10.20 -5.95 -5.76
N SER A 5 -9.12 -6.72 -5.93
CA SER A 5 -7.84 -6.18 -6.39
C SER A 5 -7.87 -5.61 -7.82
N HIS A 6 -8.87 -6.00 -8.62
CA HIS A 6 -9.05 -5.48 -9.98
C HIS A 6 -9.69 -4.08 -10.01
N ASP A 7 -10.33 -3.67 -8.91
CA ASP A 7 -10.98 -2.37 -8.76
C ASP A 7 -10.01 -1.27 -8.30
N VAL A 8 -8.74 -1.62 -8.08
CA VAL A 8 -7.69 -0.70 -7.63
C VAL A 8 -6.49 -0.80 -8.57
N SER A 9 -6.08 0.33 -9.14
CA SER A 9 -5.01 0.36 -10.13
C SER A 9 -4.01 1.50 -9.89
N THR A 10 -2.75 1.26 -10.26
CA THR A 10 -1.75 2.34 -10.36
C THR A 10 -1.81 2.92 -11.76
N ILE A 11 -2.18 4.19 -11.89
CA ILE A 11 -2.44 4.87 -13.16
C ILE A 11 -1.28 5.76 -13.63
N ARG A 12 -0.28 5.99 -12.77
CA ARG A 12 0.88 6.83 -13.08
C ARG A 12 2.14 6.26 -12.45
N ALA A 13 3.23 6.24 -13.23
CA ALA A 13 4.54 5.88 -12.72
C ALA A 13 5.00 6.85 -11.62
N ARG A 14 5.74 6.33 -10.64
CA ARG A 14 6.29 7.09 -9.51
C ARG A 14 7.57 6.45 -9.01
N ALA A 15 8.36 7.22 -8.27
CA ALA A 15 9.50 6.70 -7.53
C ALA A 15 9.05 5.75 -6.40
N GLY A 16 9.92 4.83 -6.02
CA GLY A 16 9.72 3.98 -4.84
C GLY A 16 9.67 4.80 -3.55
N LEU A 17 8.80 4.41 -2.62
CA LEU A 17 8.61 5.13 -1.35
C LEU A 17 9.51 4.64 -0.20
N LYS A 18 10.21 3.51 -0.38
CA LYS A 18 10.90 2.80 0.70
C LYS A 18 11.95 3.66 1.40
N ASP A 19 12.87 4.22 0.63
CA ASP A 19 14.01 4.99 1.13
C ASP A 19 13.78 6.52 1.07
N MET A 20 12.54 6.92 0.78
CA MET A 20 12.15 8.32 0.69
C MET A 20 11.88 8.93 2.06
N LYS A 21 12.29 10.19 2.27
CA LYS A 21 11.93 10.96 3.47
C LYS A 21 10.41 11.07 3.60
N LEU A 22 9.92 11.00 4.85
CA LEU A 22 8.48 10.98 5.16
C LEU A 22 7.69 12.10 4.48
N GLU A 23 8.20 13.33 4.56
CA GLU A 23 7.62 14.55 3.97
C GLU A 23 7.39 14.47 2.46
N ASN A 24 8.16 13.64 1.74
CA ASN A 24 8.06 13.49 0.30
C ASN A 24 7.16 12.33 -0.14
N LYS A 25 6.77 11.43 0.79
CA LYS A 25 6.03 10.20 0.44
C LYS A 25 4.64 10.48 -0.09
N LEU A 26 3.85 11.33 0.60
CA LEU A 26 2.49 11.65 0.18
C LEU A 26 2.47 12.39 -1.18
N PRO A 27 3.25 13.47 -1.38
CA PRO A 27 3.33 14.13 -2.69
C PRO A 27 3.71 13.20 -3.85
N THR A 28 4.50 12.15 -3.57
CA THR A 28 4.92 11.18 -4.58
C THR A 28 3.83 10.17 -4.97
N ILE A 29 2.96 9.77 -4.04
CA ILE A 29 1.87 8.79 -4.29
C ILE A 29 0.57 9.46 -4.75
N GLU A 30 0.36 10.73 -4.41
CA GLU A 30 -0.87 11.42 -4.71
C GLU A 30 -1.18 11.45 -6.22
N GLY A 31 -2.40 11.07 -6.58
CA GLY A 31 -2.87 10.98 -7.97
C GLY A 31 -2.30 9.79 -8.76
N THR A 32 -1.61 8.86 -8.10
CA THR A 32 -1.06 7.67 -8.78
C THR A 32 -1.94 6.43 -8.64
N ILE A 33 -2.91 6.44 -7.72
CA ILE A 33 -3.83 5.33 -7.46
C ILE A 33 -5.26 5.72 -7.85
N MET A 34 -5.91 4.87 -8.62
CA MET A 34 -7.32 4.97 -8.97
C MET A 34 -8.07 3.79 -8.35
N VAL A 35 -9.23 4.08 -7.78
CA VAL A 35 -10.20 3.09 -7.30
C VAL A 35 -11.45 3.28 -8.14
N ASP A 36 -11.98 2.19 -8.71
CA ASP A 36 -13.20 2.23 -9.52
C ASP A 36 -14.36 2.81 -8.69
N PRO A 37 -14.99 3.91 -9.14
CA PRO A 37 -16.14 4.48 -8.45
C PRO A 37 -17.27 3.45 -8.30
N GLU A 38 -17.90 3.41 -7.13
CA GLU A 38 -19.00 2.51 -6.78
C GLU A 38 -18.64 1.02 -6.62
N ALA A 39 -17.49 0.54 -7.10
CA ALA A 39 -17.06 -0.86 -6.92
C ALA A 39 -16.97 -1.26 -5.43
N LEU A 40 -16.66 -0.28 -4.57
CA LEU A 40 -16.56 -0.48 -3.12
C LEU A 40 -17.78 0.00 -2.34
N LYS A 41 -18.87 0.42 -3.01
CA LYS A 41 -20.00 1.04 -2.34
C LYS A 41 -20.66 0.12 -1.31
N GLY A 42 -20.69 0.57 -0.07
CA GLY A 42 -21.25 -0.18 1.05
C GLY A 42 -20.42 -1.41 1.44
N GLN A 43 -19.22 -1.58 0.89
CA GLN A 43 -18.35 -2.70 1.22
C GLN A 43 -17.52 -2.39 2.46
N THR A 44 -17.35 -3.40 3.31
CA THR A 44 -16.26 -3.43 4.29
C THR A 44 -15.05 -4.08 3.62
N VAL A 45 -13.93 -3.35 3.54
CA VAL A 45 -12.72 -3.75 2.83
C VAL A 45 -11.60 -4.11 3.81
N LEU A 46 -10.89 -5.20 3.54
CA LEU A 46 -9.64 -5.55 4.20
C LEU A 46 -8.48 -5.30 3.22
N LEU A 47 -7.68 -4.27 3.47
CA LEU A 47 -6.48 -3.93 2.71
C LEU A 47 -5.29 -4.72 3.28
N ILE A 48 -4.68 -5.56 2.45
CA ILE A 48 -3.53 -6.38 2.82
C ILE A 48 -2.26 -5.73 2.24
N GLU A 49 -1.26 -5.52 3.09
CA GLU A 49 0.04 -4.97 2.72
C GLU A 49 1.15 -5.93 3.15
N ASP A 50 2.21 -6.05 2.35
CA ASP A 50 3.35 -6.91 2.63
C ASP A 50 4.44 -6.21 3.48
N LEU A 51 4.44 -4.88 3.51
CA LEU A 51 5.42 -4.07 4.22
C LEU A 51 4.81 -2.77 4.77
N TYR A 52 4.89 -2.57 6.08
CA TYR A 52 4.38 -1.38 6.76
C TYR A 52 5.52 -0.55 7.35
N GLN A 53 5.98 0.45 6.60
CA GLN A 53 7.06 1.33 7.09
C GLN A 53 6.56 2.61 7.75
N SER A 54 5.82 3.44 7.00
CA SER A 54 5.34 4.73 7.49
C SER A 54 3.82 4.87 7.42
N GLY A 55 3.12 3.82 6.96
CA GLY A 55 1.67 3.83 6.75
C GLY A 55 1.14 4.78 5.68
N VAL A 56 1.99 5.59 5.03
CA VAL A 56 1.53 6.62 4.06
C VAL A 56 0.82 6.01 2.86
N SER A 57 1.36 4.93 2.28
CA SER A 57 0.72 4.24 1.15
C SER A 57 -0.63 3.65 1.55
N THR A 58 -0.65 2.89 2.65
CA THR A 58 -1.84 2.19 3.14
C THR A 58 -2.96 3.17 3.50
N ASN A 59 -2.65 4.26 4.19
CA ASN A 59 -3.64 5.29 4.53
C ASN A 59 -4.12 6.06 3.30
N TYR A 60 -3.24 6.37 2.34
CA TYR A 60 -3.65 7.01 1.11
C TYR A 60 -4.61 6.12 0.29
N VAL A 61 -4.29 4.83 0.15
CA VAL A 61 -5.17 3.87 -0.55
C VAL A 61 -6.49 3.70 0.21
N ALA A 62 -6.47 3.58 1.54
CA ALA A 62 -7.68 3.48 2.35
C ALA A 62 -8.58 4.71 2.22
N MET A 63 -8.01 5.92 2.24
CA MET A 63 -8.74 7.16 1.97
C MET A 63 -9.40 7.11 0.59
N ARG A 64 -8.67 6.67 -0.45
CA ARG A 64 -9.21 6.54 -1.80
C ARG A 64 -10.36 5.53 -1.89
N MET A 65 -10.29 4.44 -1.13
CA MET A 65 -11.36 3.44 -1.04
C MET A 65 -12.62 3.99 -0.35
N LEU A 66 -12.45 4.75 0.75
CA LEU A 66 -13.54 5.43 1.45
C LEU A 66 -14.24 6.46 0.54
N GLU A 67 -13.46 7.24 -0.21
CA GLU A 67 -13.98 8.19 -1.20
C GLU A 67 -14.72 7.48 -2.35
N ALA A 68 -14.38 6.23 -2.67
CA ALA A 68 -15.07 5.38 -3.64
C ALA A 68 -16.31 4.67 -3.07
N GLY A 69 -16.68 4.96 -1.81
CA GLY A 69 -17.92 4.49 -1.18
C GLY A 69 -17.76 3.29 -0.25
N ALA A 70 -16.54 2.84 0.06
CA ALA A 70 -16.34 1.82 1.09
C ALA A 70 -16.93 2.28 2.43
N GLU A 71 -17.65 1.40 3.13
CA GLU A 71 -18.22 1.71 4.45
C GLU A 71 -17.10 1.76 5.51
N LYS A 72 -16.18 0.80 5.44
CA LYS A 72 -15.06 0.65 6.37
C LYS A 72 -13.87 0.06 5.63
N VAL A 73 -12.67 0.49 6.01
CA VAL A 73 -11.41 -0.07 5.51
C VAL A 73 -10.56 -0.47 6.71
N PHE A 74 -10.22 -1.76 6.81
CA PHE A 74 -9.28 -2.30 7.78
C PHE A 74 -7.94 -2.59 7.10
N GLY A 75 -6.82 -2.19 7.70
CA GLY A 75 -5.49 -2.54 7.22
C GLY A 75 -4.93 -3.75 7.95
N LEU A 76 -4.38 -4.72 7.22
CA LEU A 76 -3.59 -5.83 7.74
C LEU A 76 -2.23 -5.85 7.03
N ALA A 77 -1.19 -5.48 7.76
CA ALA A 77 0.18 -5.65 7.29
C ALA A 77 0.70 -7.03 7.70
N CYS A 78 1.13 -7.82 6.72
CA CYS A 78 1.74 -9.13 6.92
C CYS A 78 3.23 -9.04 6.60
N GLU A 79 3.98 -8.37 7.47
CA GLU A 79 5.43 -8.21 7.32
C GLU A 79 6.20 -9.01 8.38
N LYS A 80 7.48 -9.27 8.09
CA LYS A 80 8.43 -9.77 9.10
C LYS A 80 8.89 -8.60 9.96
N THR A 81 8.90 -8.78 11.28
CA THR A 81 9.29 -7.73 12.23
C THR A 81 10.81 -7.53 12.36
N CYS A 82 11.64 -8.26 11.62
CA CYS A 82 13.10 -8.24 11.78
C CYS A 82 13.79 -7.25 10.84
N ARG A 83 14.04 -7.64 9.58
CA ARG A 83 14.60 -6.76 8.54
C ARG A 83 13.98 -7.08 7.20
N ASN A 84 13.92 -6.08 6.32
CA ASN A 84 13.40 -6.24 4.97
C ASN A 84 14.37 -6.99 4.01
N ASP A 85 15.57 -7.38 4.47
CA ASP A 85 16.60 -8.07 3.68
C ASP A 85 16.98 -9.45 4.23
N ASP A 86 16.27 -9.96 5.23
CA ASP A 86 16.58 -11.24 5.89
C ASP A 86 16.32 -12.49 5.03
N ASN A 87 15.66 -12.33 3.87
CA ASN A 87 15.49 -13.35 2.83
C ASN A 87 16.45 -13.16 1.64
N ILE A 88 17.36 -12.18 1.71
CA ILE A 88 18.38 -11.97 0.70
C ILE A 88 19.65 -12.71 1.14
N PRO A 89 20.28 -13.52 0.27
CA PRO A 89 21.55 -14.17 0.60
C PRO A 89 22.59 -13.14 1.03
N ARG A 90 23.22 -13.37 2.19
CA ARG A 90 24.36 -12.54 2.61
C ARG A 90 25.51 -12.86 1.66
N VAL A 91 26.05 -11.84 0.99
CA VAL A 91 27.33 -11.98 0.31
C VAL A 91 28.37 -12.23 1.39
N GLN A 92 28.91 -13.45 1.44
CA GLN A 92 30.08 -13.78 2.24
C GLN A 92 31.25 -13.03 1.59
N ASN A 93 31.58 -11.86 2.13
CA ASN A 93 32.90 -11.30 1.92
C ASN A 93 33.82 -12.12 2.84
N ASP A 94 34.35 -13.21 2.27
CA ASP A 94 35.43 -13.97 2.89
C ASP A 94 36.62 -13.04 3.12
N CYS A 95 37.24 -13.20 4.29
CA CYS A 95 38.33 -12.39 4.82
C CYS A 95 39.57 -12.32 3.92
#